data_AF-A0A7Y1YHX9-F1
#
_entry.id   AF-A0A7Y1YHX9-F1
#
_cell.length_a   1.000
_cell.length_b   1.000
_cell.length_c   1.000
_cell.angle_alpha   90.00
_cell.angle_beta   90.00
_cell.angle_gamma   90.00
#
_symmetry.space_group_name_H-M   'P 1'
#
loop_
_entity.id
_entity.type
_entity.pdbx_description
1 polymer ?
#
loop_
_entity_poly.entity_id
_entity_poly.type
_entity_poly.pdbx_seq_one_letter_code
_entity_poly.pdbx_strand_id
1 'polypeptide(L)'
;MSWVEHRFGRYGILMILPLLYFVFYWWQLCVFPPFFASRIDPEYVYLINGLNCGIFKFPRIGHMDHPGTPFQFFTGICIRFVHVFFGKGELVSDVFARPELYMRGSSHILMLLISLTIFKIGNVAYIHISKYGALLLQTALVFSAWLLLMQVRYTPDRFNLWLLLILIYFLVGYIFSPNDSDKKYAILFGVLCGLSVAVKVNVVPILLIPFFTLRSKHLLFITMCILGFLVGVLPIIEHFHVFREFVEKLASHDGIYGSGNERFIDPTSFVHNLKNIIRANVVFSLVILAAIITWIWTMMQSKRVTSNKFAGYLFGFALASLGLITLVSKHFKMYYLAPALIFTALTLWVLFSLWNEIGGSHRKMSKPFLVVVCVSALLLAFIGVHQDIINHREKYRDSDALIAFLDRERSVEPNYFILQPDWLYGPSVEYGLIFGISYVRHRFEYGPQVYGRYPDVLTYEGPDNPFAKMRLEPIDEQSLLDKPKRILTLNSENRSADRVVERLQKVIGDQSVNMEMDTIPFDDQIYLLSIHLTKSNH
;
A
#
# COMPACT_ATOMS: atom_id res chain seq x y z
N MET A 1 42.71 -12.97 14.00
CA MET A 1 42.39 -11.67 13.37
C MET A 1 41.68 -11.83 12.02
N SER A 2 42.21 -12.62 11.07
CA SER A 2 41.65 -12.75 9.71
C SER A 2 40.19 -13.22 9.60
N TRP A 3 39.72 -14.13 10.45
CA TRP A 3 38.33 -14.63 10.39
C TRP A 3 37.30 -13.60 10.89
N VAL A 4 37.69 -12.82 11.89
CA VAL A 4 36.85 -11.75 12.48
C VAL A 4 36.77 -10.58 11.49
N GLU A 5 37.88 -10.15 10.92
CA GLU A 5 37.94 -9.10 9.89
C GLU A 5 37.10 -9.45 8.65
N HIS A 6 37.16 -10.70 8.20
CA HIS A 6 36.38 -11.14 7.04
C HIS A 6 34.86 -11.18 7.31
N ARG A 7 34.43 -11.51 8.54
CA ARG A 7 33.01 -11.44 8.92
C ARG A 7 32.53 -10.00 9.04
N PHE A 8 33.29 -9.13 9.69
CA PHE A 8 32.93 -7.72 9.83
C PHE A 8 32.85 -7.01 8.46
N GLY A 9 33.80 -7.27 7.55
CA GLY A 9 33.76 -6.72 6.20
C GLY A 9 32.54 -7.17 5.39
N ARG A 10 32.15 -8.45 5.49
CA ARG A 10 30.97 -8.99 4.81
C ARG A 10 29.67 -8.39 5.32
N TYR A 11 29.46 -8.34 6.64
CA TYR A 11 28.21 -7.80 7.17
C TYR A 11 28.14 -6.28 6.98
N GLY A 12 29.26 -5.59 7.11
CA GLY A 12 29.37 -4.15 6.83
C GLY A 12 28.88 -3.81 5.42
N ILE A 13 29.40 -4.48 4.38
CA ILE A 13 29.01 -4.17 3.00
C ILE A 13 27.52 -4.49 2.71
N LEU A 14 26.99 -5.57 3.29
CA LEU A 14 25.60 -5.98 3.08
C LEU A 14 24.60 -5.12 3.86
N MET A 15 25.04 -4.37 4.88
CA MET A 15 24.17 -3.46 5.63
C MET A 15 23.97 -2.11 4.95
N ILE A 16 24.85 -1.71 4.01
CA ILE A 16 24.79 -0.41 3.34
C ILE A 16 23.41 -0.18 2.69
N LEU A 17 22.97 -1.08 1.80
CA LEU A 17 21.71 -0.91 1.08
C LEU A 17 20.47 -0.93 2.01
N PRO A 18 20.30 -1.91 2.92
CA PRO A 18 19.23 -1.87 3.93
C PRO A 18 19.17 -0.57 4.73
N LEU A 19 20.32 -0.04 5.17
CA LEU A 19 20.38 1.22 5.90
C LEU A 19 20.01 2.41 5.01
N LEU A 20 20.49 2.44 3.77
CA LEU A 20 20.12 3.47 2.80
C LEU A 20 18.62 3.49 2.52
N TYR A 21 17.97 2.32 2.40
CA TYR A 21 16.51 2.26 2.27
C TYR A 21 15.79 2.81 3.49
N PHE A 22 16.26 2.48 4.68
CA PHE A 22 15.66 2.96 5.93
C PHE A 22 15.83 4.47 6.08
N VAL A 23 17.03 5.00 5.80
CA VAL A 23 17.32 6.44 5.81
C VAL A 23 16.49 7.16 4.74
N PHE A 24 16.39 6.60 3.54
CA PHE A 24 15.58 7.16 2.46
C PHE A 24 14.09 7.21 2.85
N TYR A 25 13.56 6.15 3.45
CA TYR A 25 12.20 6.14 4.01
C TYR A 25 11.98 7.26 5.03
N TRP A 26 12.92 7.47 5.95
CA TRP A 26 12.84 8.55 6.93
C TRP A 26 12.91 9.92 6.23
N TRP A 27 13.86 10.11 5.32
CA TRP A 27 13.91 11.35 4.55
C TRP A 27 12.58 11.64 3.83
N GLN A 28 11.96 10.64 3.21
CA GLN A 28 10.65 10.81 2.58
C GLN A 28 9.57 11.19 3.61
N LEU A 29 9.51 10.56 4.79
CA LEU A 29 8.56 10.94 5.85
C LEU A 29 8.74 12.40 6.33
N CYS A 30 9.93 12.99 6.22
CA CYS A 30 10.15 14.41 6.50
C CYS A 30 9.69 15.33 5.36
N VAL A 31 9.53 14.78 4.14
CA VAL A 31 9.14 15.53 2.94
C VAL A 31 7.64 15.47 2.70
N PHE A 32 7.01 14.33 3.00
CA PHE A 32 5.57 14.16 2.79
C PHE A 32 4.76 14.62 4.02
N PRO A 33 3.57 15.22 3.81
CA PRO A 33 2.67 15.58 4.89
C PRO A 33 2.24 14.38 5.75
N PRO A 34 1.61 14.62 6.93
CA PRO A 34 0.93 13.59 7.70
C PRO A 34 -0.06 12.76 6.87
N PHE A 35 -0.42 11.56 7.35
CA PHE A 35 -1.30 10.67 6.59
C PHE A 35 -2.67 11.31 6.36
N PHE A 36 -3.27 11.97 7.37
CA PHE A 36 -4.56 12.65 7.20
C PHE A 36 -4.57 13.72 6.10
N ALA A 37 -3.42 14.34 5.83
CA ALA A 37 -3.27 15.46 4.89
C ALA A 37 -2.86 15.04 3.48
N SER A 38 -2.55 13.76 3.25
CA SER A 38 -2.06 13.31 1.94
C SER A 38 -2.54 11.93 1.53
N ARG A 39 -2.95 11.08 2.48
CA ARG A 39 -3.07 9.63 2.34
C ARG A 39 -4.06 9.04 3.35
N ILE A 40 -5.35 9.29 3.16
CA ILE A 40 -6.38 8.65 4.01
C ILE A 40 -6.88 7.33 3.42
N ASP A 41 -6.93 7.22 2.09
CA ASP A 41 -7.34 6.02 1.36
C ASP A 41 -6.13 5.23 0.82
N PRO A 42 -5.87 3.99 1.31
CA PRO A 42 -6.67 3.22 2.28
C PRO A 42 -6.11 3.23 3.72
N GLU A 43 -5.14 4.08 4.04
CA GLU A 43 -4.38 4.02 5.30
C GLU A 43 -5.27 4.04 6.56
N TYR A 44 -6.23 4.96 6.65
CA TYR A 44 -7.13 5.03 7.82
C TYR A 44 -8.14 3.87 7.85
N VAL A 45 -8.56 3.37 6.68
CA VAL A 45 -9.40 2.17 6.59
C VAL A 45 -8.70 0.97 7.21
N TYR A 46 -7.42 0.76 6.88
CA TYR A 46 -6.62 -0.32 7.46
C TYR A 46 -6.25 -0.07 8.91
N LEU A 47 -6.10 1.18 9.35
CA LEU A 47 -5.87 1.50 10.76
C LEU A 47 -7.05 1.04 11.62
N ILE A 48 -8.28 1.42 11.28
CA ILE A 48 -9.45 1.11 12.12
C ILE A 48 -9.87 -0.35 11.99
N ASN A 49 -9.78 -0.96 10.80
CA ASN A 49 -10.00 -2.40 10.65
C ASN A 49 -8.88 -3.22 11.32
N GLY A 50 -7.64 -2.72 11.31
CA GLY A 50 -6.55 -3.29 12.07
C GLY A 50 -6.74 -3.19 13.58
N LEU A 51 -7.32 -2.09 14.08
CA LEU A 51 -7.71 -1.96 15.48
C LEU A 51 -8.70 -3.06 15.87
N ASN A 52 -9.72 -3.34 15.06
CA ASN A 52 -10.66 -4.44 15.28
C ASN A 52 -9.94 -5.79 15.40
N CYS A 53 -8.96 -6.07 14.53
CA CYS A 53 -8.09 -7.25 14.68
C CYS A 53 -7.31 -7.23 16.00
N GLY A 54 -6.77 -6.07 16.37
CA GLY A 54 -6.03 -5.86 17.62
C GLY A 54 -6.88 -6.12 18.87
N ILE A 55 -8.17 -5.79 18.87
CA ILE A 55 -9.07 -6.08 19.99
C ILE A 55 -9.87 -7.38 19.83
N PHE A 56 -9.53 -8.21 18.84
CA PHE A 56 -10.21 -9.48 18.53
C PHE A 56 -11.72 -9.33 18.28
N LYS A 57 -12.15 -8.21 17.68
CA LYS A 57 -13.53 -7.94 17.26
C LYS A 57 -13.69 -8.11 15.75
N PHE A 58 -13.38 -9.30 15.25
CA PHE A 58 -13.42 -9.63 13.81
C PHE A 58 -14.77 -9.33 13.13
N PRO A 59 -15.95 -9.57 13.75
CA PRO A 59 -17.24 -9.21 13.14
C PRO A 59 -17.43 -7.71 12.86
N ARG A 60 -16.59 -6.84 13.45
CA ARG A 60 -16.61 -5.39 13.20
C ARG A 60 -15.79 -4.99 11.96
N ILE A 61 -15.04 -5.90 11.35
CA ILE A 61 -14.31 -5.62 10.10
C ILE A 61 -15.34 -5.32 9.00
N GLY A 62 -15.27 -4.13 8.42
CA GLY A 62 -16.17 -3.70 7.34
C GLY A 62 -15.50 -3.63 5.98
N HIS A 63 -14.17 -3.48 5.93
CA HIS A 63 -13.43 -3.50 4.68
C HIS A 63 -13.17 -4.95 4.22
N MET A 64 -14.19 -5.52 3.59
CA MET A 64 -14.25 -6.93 3.15
C MET A 64 -14.43 -7.07 1.65
N ASP A 65 -14.70 -5.94 1.00
CA ASP A 65 -14.88 -5.73 -0.43
C ASP A 65 -13.55 -5.64 -1.20
N HIS A 66 -12.42 -5.91 -0.55
CA HIS A 66 -11.11 -6.01 -1.20
C HIS A 66 -10.21 -7.00 -0.43
N PRO A 67 -9.37 -7.81 -1.11
CA PRO A 67 -8.33 -8.60 -0.43
C PRO A 67 -7.41 -7.69 0.39
N GLY A 68 -7.01 -8.11 1.59
CA GLY A 68 -6.28 -7.23 2.52
C GLY A 68 -6.31 -7.66 3.98
N THR A 69 -7.11 -8.67 4.32
CA THR A 69 -7.26 -9.18 5.69
C THR A 69 -5.95 -9.55 6.39
N PRO A 70 -4.95 -10.19 5.73
CA PRO A 70 -3.66 -10.42 6.40
C PRO A 70 -2.96 -9.12 6.81
N PHE A 71 -3.13 -8.04 6.03
CA PHE A 71 -2.58 -6.73 6.37
C PHE A 71 -3.36 -6.05 7.51
N GLN A 72 -4.69 -6.22 7.59
CA GLN A 72 -5.48 -5.79 8.76
C GLN A 72 -4.99 -6.48 10.03
N PHE A 73 -4.77 -7.81 9.97
CA PHE A 73 -4.27 -8.57 11.11
C PHE A 73 -2.86 -8.13 11.53
N PHE A 74 -1.95 -7.96 10.56
CA PHE A 74 -0.62 -7.39 10.82
C PHE A 74 -0.69 -5.99 11.45
N THR A 75 -1.61 -5.14 10.97
CA THR A 75 -1.85 -3.82 11.54
C THR A 75 -2.32 -3.90 12.99
N GLY A 76 -3.20 -4.85 13.33
CA GLY A 76 -3.61 -5.09 14.72
C GLY A 76 -2.45 -5.49 15.64
N ILE A 77 -1.53 -6.33 15.16
CA ILE A 77 -0.29 -6.68 15.89
C ILE A 77 0.57 -5.43 16.09
N CYS A 78 0.78 -4.63 15.04
CA CYS A 78 1.57 -3.41 15.12
C CYS A 78 0.95 -2.38 16.07
N ILE A 79 -0.37 -2.21 16.04
CA ILE A 79 -1.10 -1.33 16.96
C ILE A 79 -0.85 -1.75 18.41
N ARG A 80 -0.99 -3.04 18.74
CA ARG A 80 -0.69 -3.55 20.08
C ARG A 80 0.77 -3.31 20.47
N PHE A 81 1.70 -3.58 19.57
CA PHE A 81 3.12 -3.36 19.81
C PHE A 81 3.39 -1.88 20.12
N VAL A 82 2.90 -0.96 19.28
CA VAL A 82 3.05 0.48 19.49
C VAL A 82 2.41 0.93 20.81
N HIS A 83 1.22 0.41 21.15
CA HIS A 83 0.55 0.73 22.40
C HIS A 83 1.34 0.29 23.63
N VAL A 84 1.95 -0.90 23.61
CA VAL A 84 2.76 -1.39 24.74
C VAL A 84 3.92 -0.44 25.08
N PHE A 85 4.55 0.18 24.08
CA PHE A 85 5.72 1.04 24.30
C PHE A 85 5.39 2.54 24.38
N PHE A 86 4.36 3.00 23.70
CA PHE A 86 4.05 4.44 23.52
C PHE A 86 2.59 4.81 23.82
N GLY A 87 1.76 3.80 24.14
CA GLY A 87 0.35 3.92 24.42
C GLY A 87 0.06 4.67 25.71
N LYS A 88 -1.16 5.20 25.81
CA LYS A 88 -1.68 5.90 26.99
C LYS A 88 -3.13 5.49 27.23
N GLY A 89 -3.46 5.02 28.43
CA GLY A 89 -4.83 4.63 28.77
C GLY A 89 -5.31 3.40 28.00
N GLU A 90 -6.61 3.36 27.67
CA GLU A 90 -7.24 2.25 26.96
C GLU A 90 -6.93 2.29 25.46
N LEU A 91 -6.67 1.14 24.84
CA LEU A 91 -6.16 1.00 23.48
C LEU A 91 -7.04 1.71 22.43
N VAL A 92 -8.34 1.45 22.42
CA VAL A 92 -9.27 2.01 21.43
C VAL A 92 -9.30 3.53 21.56
N SER A 93 -9.46 4.03 22.78
CA SER A 93 -9.50 5.47 23.09
C SER A 93 -8.21 6.18 22.66
N ASP A 94 -7.07 5.53 22.89
CA ASP A 94 -5.76 6.08 22.54
C ASP A 94 -5.50 6.08 21.02
N VAL A 95 -5.96 5.05 20.31
CA VAL A 95 -5.86 5.00 18.84
C VAL A 95 -6.69 6.11 18.21
N PHE A 96 -7.90 6.37 18.70
CA PHE A 96 -8.69 7.52 18.24
C PHE A 96 -8.06 8.85 18.62
N ALA A 97 -7.43 8.96 19.80
CA ALA A 97 -6.78 10.20 20.22
C ALA A 97 -5.48 10.50 19.46
N ARG A 98 -4.72 9.47 19.04
CA ARG A 98 -3.39 9.59 18.42
C ARG A 98 -3.22 8.67 17.20
N PRO A 99 -4.11 8.69 16.19
CA PRO A 99 -4.08 7.71 15.09
C PRO A 99 -2.78 7.77 14.27
N GLU A 100 -2.21 8.97 14.09
CA GLU A 100 -0.93 9.17 13.42
C GLU A 100 0.24 8.46 14.13
N LEU A 101 0.24 8.38 15.46
CA LEU A 101 1.26 7.62 16.21
C LEU A 101 1.22 6.14 15.81
N TYR A 102 0.02 5.56 15.75
CA TYR A 102 -0.18 4.15 15.42
C TYR A 102 0.11 3.83 13.97
N MET A 103 -0.32 4.68 13.03
CA MET A 103 0.01 4.52 11.61
C MET A 103 1.51 4.66 11.37
N ARG A 104 2.14 5.71 11.90
CA ARG A 104 3.59 5.91 11.78
C ARG A 104 4.33 4.76 12.42
N GLY A 105 4.01 4.39 13.67
CA GLY A 105 4.65 3.27 14.37
C GLY A 105 4.56 1.97 13.56
N SER A 106 3.38 1.64 13.04
CA SER A 106 3.18 0.45 12.20
C SER A 106 3.96 0.53 10.88
N SER A 107 4.04 1.71 10.26
CA SER A 107 4.82 1.97 9.06
C SER A 107 6.33 1.79 9.29
N HIS A 108 6.86 2.21 10.45
CA HIS A 108 8.26 2.02 10.83
C HIS A 108 8.58 0.53 11.05
N ILE A 109 7.68 -0.21 11.72
CA ILE A 109 7.82 -1.66 11.93
C ILE A 109 7.89 -2.37 10.57
N LEU A 110 6.98 -2.05 9.65
CA LEU A 110 7.00 -2.63 8.30
C LEU A 110 8.30 -2.28 7.55
N MET A 111 8.79 -1.03 7.65
CA MET A 111 10.07 -0.65 7.03
C MET A 111 11.26 -1.43 7.59
N LEU A 112 11.28 -1.63 8.91
CA LEU A 112 12.32 -2.40 9.58
C LEU A 112 12.31 -3.85 9.06
N LEU A 113 11.13 -4.47 8.97
CA LEU A 113 10.99 -5.84 8.44
C LEU A 113 11.45 -5.94 6.98
N ILE A 114 11.10 -4.97 6.14
CA ILE A 114 11.56 -4.88 4.74
C ILE A 114 13.09 -4.78 4.70
N SER A 115 13.68 -3.86 5.47
CA SER A 115 15.14 -3.64 5.51
C SER A 115 15.89 -4.89 5.97
N LEU A 116 15.39 -5.57 7.01
CA LEU A 116 15.93 -6.84 7.50
C LEU A 116 15.81 -7.95 6.44
N THR A 117 14.71 -8.00 5.70
CA THR A 117 14.51 -8.99 4.62
C THR A 117 15.48 -8.76 3.47
N ILE A 118 15.70 -7.51 3.06
CA ILE A 118 16.71 -7.13 2.05
C ILE A 118 18.13 -7.53 2.52
N PHE A 119 18.46 -7.29 3.79
CA PHE A 119 19.71 -7.76 4.36
C PHE A 119 19.83 -9.30 4.26
N LYS A 120 18.78 -10.04 4.59
CA LYS A 120 18.77 -11.50 4.49
C LYS A 120 18.90 -12.00 3.05
N ILE A 121 18.27 -11.34 2.07
CA ILE A 121 18.43 -11.62 0.63
C ILE A 121 19.90 -11.46 0.23
N GLY A 122 20.52 -10.33 0.57
CA GLY A 122 21.95 -10.11 0.30
C GLY A 122 22.83 -11.16 0.98
N ASN A 123 22.51 -11.53 2.22
CA ASN A 123 23.26 -12.54 2.96
C ASN A 123 23.18 -13.93 2.32
N VAL A 124 21.99 -14.39 1.91
CA VAL A 124 21.85 -15.70 1.24
C VAL A 124 22.49 -15.70 -0.15
N ALA A 125 22.33 -14.61 -0.90
CA ALA A 125 22.99 -14.42 -2.18
C ALA A 125 24.52 -14.42 -2.06
N TYR A 126 25.08 -13.80 -1.02
CA TYR A 126 26.52 -13.82 -0.79
C TYR A 126 27.05 -15.25 -0.57
N ILE A 127 26.26 -16.11 0.11
CA ILE A 127 26.63 -17.51 0.38
C ILE A 127 26.62 -18.34 -0.90
N HIS A 128 25.55 -18.22 -1.70
CA HIS A 128 25.30 -19.14 -2.81
C HIS A 128 25.72 -18.62 -4.19
N ILE A 129 26.03 -17.33 -4.30
CA ILE A 129 26.22 -16.65 -5.58
C ILE A 129 27.57 -15.93 -5.62
N SER A 130 27.61 -14.69 -5.14
CA SER A 130 28.80 -13.83 -5.10
C SER A 130 28.48 -12.52 -4.38
N LYS A 131 29.51 -11.76 -4.02
CA LYS A 131 29.34 -10.39 -3.46
C LYS A 131 28.57 -9.44 -4.40
N TYR A 132 28.76 -9.56 -5.71
CA TYR A 132 28.09 -8.69 -6.69
C TYR A 132 26.63 -9.08 -6.89
N GLY A 133 26.34 -10.39 -6.94
CA GLY A 133 24.98 -10.90 -6.96
C GLY A 133 24.22 -10.51 -5.69
N ALA A 134 24.88 -10.55 -4.54
CA ALA A 134 24.30 -10.07 -3.28
C ALA A 134 23.90 -8.60 -3.35
N LEU A 135 24.78 -7.72 -3.82
CA LEU A 135 24.48 -6.29 -3.96
C LEU A 135 23.36 -6.03 -4.97
N LEU A 136 23.37 -6.71 -6.13
CA LEU A 136 22.27 -6.59 -7.11
C LEU A 136 20.94 -7.05 -6.51
N LEU A 137 20.89 -8.19 -5.83
CA LEU A 137 19.62 -8.68 -5.27
C LEU A 137 19.09 -7.78 -4.15
N GLN A 138 19.98 -7.04 -3.47
CA GLN A 138 19.57 -6.02 -2.51
C GLN A 138 18.96 -4.78 -3.17
N THR A 139 19.17 -4.52 -4.47
CA THR A 139 18.56 -3.39 -5.18
C THR A 139 17.15 -3.68 -5.71
N ALA A 140 16.49 -4.76 -5.28
CA ALA A 140 15.16 -5.17 -5.75
C ALA A 140 14.11 -4.04 -5.75
N LEU A 141 14.16 -3.13 -4.76
CA LEU A 141 13.22 -2.01 -4.66
C LEU A 141 13.61 -0.79 -5.51
N VAL A 142 14.81 -0.73 -6.08
CA VAL A 142 15.27 0.46 -6.84
C VAL A 142 15.02 0.35 -8.34
N PHE A 143 14.57 -0.79 -8.86
CA PHE A 143 14.30 -0.93 -10.30
C PHE A 143 13.06 -0.14 -10.78
N SER A 144 12.34 0.51 -9.87
CA SER A 144 11.22 1.38 -10.18
C SER A 144 11.12 2.51 -9.17
N ALA A 145 10.99 3.75 -9.65
CA ALA A 145 10.72 4.91 -8.77
C ALA A 145 9.48 4.68 -7.90
N TRP A 146 8.48 4.00 -8.45
CA TRP A 146 7.26 3.68 -7.73
C TRP A 146 7.48 2.75 -6.53
N LEU A 147 8.35 1.74 -6.67
CA LEU A 147 8.70 0.84 -5.55
C LEU A 147 9.39 1.59 -4.41
N LEU A 148 10.17 2.64 -4.73
CA LEU A 148 10.77 3.53 -3.74
C LEU A 148 9.73 4.46 -3.09
N LEU A 149 8.86 5.08 -3.88
CA LEU A 149 7.84 6.02 -3.39
C LEU A 149 6.76 5.34 -2.54
N MET A 150 6.43 4.07 -2.83
CA MET A 150 5.46 3.31 -2.06
C MET A 150 5.90 3.11 -0.60
N GLN A 151 7.19 3.23 -0.28
CA GLN A 151 7.69 2.94 1.07
C GLN A 151 7.18 3.92 2.14
N VAL A 152 6.74 5.13 1.79
CA VAL A 152 6.12 6.03 2.77
C VAL A 152 4.64 5.78 2.99
N ARG A 153 4.01 4.95 2.16
CA ARG A 153 2.61 4.57 2.35
C ARG A 153 2.49 3.43 3.35
N TYR A 154 1.31 3.32 3.97
CA TYR A 154 0.95 2.22 4.85
C TYR A 154 -0.23 1.45 4.27
N THR A 155 0.04 0.70 3.20
CA THR A 155 -0.97 0.02 2.39
C THR A 155 -0.74 -1.50 2.30
N PRO A 156 -1.79 -2.26 1.92
CA PRO A 156 -1.65 -3.69 1.62
C PRO A 156 -0.62 -3.96 0.53
N ASP A 157 -0.44 -3.05 -0.44
CA ASP A 157 0.59 -3.16 -1.48
C ASP A 157 1.99 -3.26 -0.89
N ARG A 158 2.34 -2.40 0.06
CA ARG A 158 3.66 -2.40 0.70
C ARG A 158 3.87 -3.64 1.56
N PHE A 159 2.85 -4.07 2.29
CA PHE A 159 2.89 -5.32 3.04
C PHE A 159 3.08 -6.53 2.12
N ASN A 160 2.40 -6.55 0.99
CA ASN A 160 2.56 -7.61 0.00
C ASN A 160 3.97 -7.61 -0.63
N LEU A 161 4.59 -6.44 -0.86
CA LEU A 161 5.99 -6.37 -1.28
C LEU A 161 6.92 -7.02 -0.26
N TRP A 162 6.67 -6.84 1.04
CA TRP A 162 7.43 -7.53 2.07
C TRP A 162 7.30 -9.05 1.97
N LEU A 163 6.09 -9.59 1.80
CA LEU A 163 5.87 -11.03 1.58
C LEU A 163 6.62 -11.55 0.34
N LEU A 164 6.61 -10.78 -0.76
CA LEU A 164 7.31 -11.13 -1.98
C LEU A 164 8.84 -11.05 -1.85
N LEU A 165 9.38 -10.16 -1.00
CA LEU A 165 10.80 -10.17 -0.65
C LEU A 165 11.17 -11.44 0.13
N ILE A 166 10.31 -11.91 1.04
CA ILE A 166 10.52 -13.19 1.72
C ILE A 166 10.49 -14.35 0.71
N LEU A 167 9.59 -14.30 -0.27
CA LEU A 167 9.55 -15.26 -1.37
C LEU A 167 10.85 -15.23 -2.19
N ILE A 168 11.37 -14.05 -2.53
CA ILE A 168 12.67 -13.89 -3.22
C ILE A 168 13.80 -14.47 -2.37
N TYR A 169 13.84 -14.21 -1.06
CA TYR A 169 14.82 -14.78 -0.14
C TYR A 169 14.87 -16.32 -0.23
N PHE A 170 13.71 -16.97 -0.19
CA PHE A 170 13.64 -18.43 -0.32
C PHE A 170 13.90 -18.93 -1.74
N LEU A 171 13.48 -18.19 -2.78
CA LEU A 171 13.80 -18.53 -4.17
C LEU A 171 15.30 -18.49 -4.42
N VAL A 172 16.02 -17.49 -3.91
CA VAL A 172 17.48 -17.42 -4.01
C VAL A 172 18.12 -18.62 -3.33
N GLY A 173 17.69 -18.98 -2.12
CA GLY A 173 18.16 -20.18 -1.44
C GLY A 173 17.93 -21.45 -2.27
N TYR A 174 16.71 -21.64 -2.76
CA TYR A 174 16.32 -22.84 -3.51
C TYR A 174 16.99 -22.95 -4.88
N ILE A 175 17.04 -21.86 -5.65
CA ILE A 175 17.56 -21.83 -7.02
C ILE A 175 19.06 -22.14 -7.02
N PHE A 176 19.81 -21.59 -6.06
CA PHE A 176 21.27 -21.67 -6.02
C PHE A 176 21.82 -22.72 -5.03
N SER A 177 20.95 -23.42 -4.27
CA SER A 177 21.38 -24.54 -3.42
C SER A 177 21.29 -25.90 -4.17
N PRO A 178 22.36 -26.73 -4.12
CA PRO A 178 22.41 -28.01 -4.82
C PRO A 178 21.58 -29.12 -4.16
N ASN A 179 21.37 -29.10 -2.83
CA ASN A 179 20.80 -30.22 -2.06
C ASN A 179 19.49 -29.90 -1.33
N ASP A 180 18.71 -28.97 -1.86
CA ASP A 180 17.52 -28.48 -1.19
C ASP A 180 16.27 -29.34 -1.46
N SER A 181 15.55 -29.68 -0.41
CA SER A 181 14.34 -30.51 -0.46
C SER A 181 13.14 -29.74 -1.03
N ASP A 182 12.68 -30.11 -2.24
CA ASP A 182 11.45 -29.61 -2.88
C ASP A 182 10.25 -29.57 -1.95
N LYS A 183 10.09 -30.55 -1.03
CA LYS A 183 8.99 -30.57 -0.06
C LYS A 183 8.96 -29.32 0.82
N LYS A 184 10.11 -28.89 1.34
CA LYS A 184 10.23 -27.73 2.22
C LYS A 184 9.86 -26.45 1.48
N TYR A 185 10.40 -26.29 0.27
CA TYR A 185 10.15 -25.11 -0.54
C TYR A 185 8.74 -25.08 -1.13
N ALA A 186 8.14 -26.22 -1.48
CA ALA A 186 6.74 -26.29 -1.86
C ALA A 186 5.81 -25.78 -0.75
N ILE A 187 6.09 -26.15 0.51
CA ILE A 187 5.33 -25.63 1.67
C ILE A 187 5.55 -24.13 1.83
N LEU A 188 6.80 -23.67 1.89
CA LEU A 188 7.14 -22.26 2.11
C LEU A 188 6.58 -21.37 0.99
N PHE A 189 6.80 -21.74 -0.27
CA PHE A 189 6.29 -21.01 -1.43
C PHE A 189 4.77 -21.02 -1.45
N GLY A 190 4.13 -22.17 -1.17
CA GLY A 190 2.68 -22.27 -1.13
C GLY A 190 2.09 -21.31 -0.10
N VAL A 191 2.53 -21.39 1.16
CA VAL A 191 2.04 -20.52 2.24
C VAL A 191 2.23 -19.03 1.91
N LEU A 192 3.42 -18.64 1.43
CA LEU A 192 3.70 -17.23 1.08
C LEU A 192 2.84 -16.74 -0.08
N CYS A 193 2.72 -17.53 -1.16
CA CYS A 193 1.87 -17.18 -2.29
C CYS A 193 0.39 -17.09 -1.90
N GLY A 194 -0.10 -18.03 -1.09
CA GLY A 194 -1.47 -18.03 -0.58
C GLY A 194 -1.78 -16.79 0.24
N LEU A 195 -0.90 -16.44 1.18
CA LEU A 195 -1.01 -15.21 1.99
C LEU A 195 -0.95 -13.95 1.11
N SER A 196 -0.04 -13.89 0.14
CA SER A 196 0.04 -12.77 -0.79
C SER A 196 -1.22 -12.61 -1.65
N VAL A 197 -1.85 -13.70 -2.09
CA VAL A 197 -3.14 -13.64 -2.80
C VAL A 197 -4.26 -13.14 -1.88
N ALA A 198 -4.27 -13.54 -0.61
CA ALA A 198 -5.21 -13.03 0.39
C ALA A 198 -5.02 -11.53 0.69
N VAL A 199 -3.81 -10.99 0.52
CA VAL A 199 -3.55 -9.54 0.56
C VAL A 199 -3.97 -8.87 -0.74
N LYS A 200 -3.71 -9.48 -1.91
CA LYS A 200 -4.07 -8.91 -3.20
C LYS A 200 -4.24 -9.97 -4.29
N VAL A 201 -5.43 -10.04 -4.88
CA VAL A 201 -5.77 -11.03 -5.92
C VAL A 201 -4.95 -10.87 -7.20
N ASN A 202 -4.44 -9.68 -7.50
CA ASN A 202 -3.56 -9.47 -8.65
C ASN A 202 -2.21 -10.18 -8.52
N VAL A 203 -1.90 -10.82 -7.39
CA VAL A 203 -0.68 -11.63 -7.21
C VAL A 203 -0.82 -13.02 -7.80
N VAL A 204 -2.02 -13.47 -8.18
CA VAL A 204 -2.25 -14.82 -8.73
C VAL A 204 -1.25 -15.22 -9.84
N PRO A 205 -0.91 -14.36 -10.83
CA PRO A 205 0.10 -14.69 -11.84
C PRO A 205 1.50 -15.01 -11.25
N ILE A 206 1.87 -14.43 -10.11
CA ILE A 206 3.17 -14.63 -9.46
C ILE A 206 3.35 -16.07 -8.95
N LEU A 207 2.26 -16.82 -8.71
CA LEU A 207 2.32 -18.24 -8.32
C LEU A 207 3.04 -19.09 -9.36
N LEU A 208 3.06 -18.65 -10.63
CA LEU A 208 3.74 -19.35 -11.72
C LEU A 208 5.27 -19.36 -11.53
N ILE A 209 5.84 -18.38 -10.84
CA ILE A 209 7.29 -18.32 -10.58
C ILE A 209 7.74 -19.55 -9.77
N PRO A 210 7.31 -19.75 -8.51
CA PRO A 210 7.70 -20.94 -7.76
C PRO A 210 7.18 -22.23 -8.38
N PHE A 211 5.99 -22.22 -9.01
CA PHE A 211 5.44 -23.42 -9.66
C PHE A 211 6.39 -23.98 -10.72
N PHE A 212 6.87 -23.15 -11.65
CA PHE A 212 7.80 -23.60 -12.70
C PHE A 212 9.26 -23.70 -12.23
N THR A 213 9.62 -23.08 -11.10
CA THR A 213 10.96 -23.22 -10.51
C THR A 213 11.12 -24.55 -9.76
N LEU A 214 10.05 -25.04 -9.11
CA LEU A 214 10.03 -26.33 -8.44
C LEU A 214 10.25 -27.48 -9.43
N ARG A 215 10.98 -28.52 -9.03
CA ARG A 215 11.18 -29.71 -9.89
C ARG A 215 10.07 -30.73 -9.68
N SER A 216 9.53 -30.79 -8.48
CA SER A 216 8.50 -31.74 -8.06
C SER A 216 7.61 -31.14 -6.95
N LYS A 217 6.68 -31.94 -6.41
CA LYS A 217 5.78 -31.55 -5.30
C LYS A 217 4.84 -30.37 -5.63
N HIS A 218 4.52 -30.16 -6.91
CA HIS A 218 3.57 -29.14 -7.37
C HIS A 218 2.20 -29.23 -6.66
N LEU A 219 1.67 -30.44 -6.44
CA LEU A 219 0.41 -30.61 -5.72
C LEU A 219 0.50 -30.10 -4.28
N LEU A 220 1.60 -30.39 -3.58
CA LEU A 220 1.83 -29.88 -2.22
C LEU A 220 1.92 -28.36 -2.20
N PHE A 221 2.60 -27.75 -3.18
CA PHE A 221 2.64 -26.30 -3.34
C PHE A 221 1.24 -25.70 -3.51
N ILE A 222 0.41 -26.27 -4.40
CA ILE A 222 -0.97 -25.81 -4.63
C ILE A 222 -1.80 -25.96 -3.35
N THR A 223 -1.73 -27.11 -2.68
CA THR A 223 -2.44 -27.34 -1.40
C THR A 223 -2.04 -26.30 -0.36
N MET A 224 -0.74 -26.02 -0.21
CA MET A 224 -0.24 -25.05 0.77
C MET A 224 -0.58 -23.61 0.38
N CYS A 225 -0.74 -23.32 -0.92
CA CYS A 225 -1.25 -22.05 -1.41
C CYS A 225 -2.72 -21.85 -1.02
N ILE A 226 -3.55 -22.86 -1.20
CA ILE A 226 -4.96 -22.82 -0.78
C ILE A 226 -5.05 -22.65 0.74
N LEU A 227 -4.28 -23.43 1.51
CA LEU A 227 -4.26 -23.31 2.98
C LEU A 227 -3.76 -21.94 3.44
N GLY A 228 -2.69 -21.41 2.84
CA GLY A 228 -2.18 -20.07 3.13
C GLY A 228 -3.20 -18.98 2.85
N PHE A 229 -3.93 -19.09 1.73
CA PHE A 229 -5.02 -18.18 1.39
C PHE A 229 -6.16 -18.25 2.42
N LEU A 230 -6.64 -19.46 2.75
CA LEU A 230 -7.72 -19.68 3.72
C LEU A 230 -7.36 -19.13 5.10
N VAL A 231 -6.14 -19.35 5.57
CA VAL A 231 -5.64 -18.76 6.82
C VAL A 231 -5.61 -17.24 6.73
N GLY A 232 -5.21 -16.68 5.59
CA GLY A 232 -5.15 -15.23 5.37
C GLY A 232 -6.52 -14.53 5.40
N VAL A 233 -7.57 -15.19 4.90
CA VAL A 233 -8.94 -14.65 4.88
C VAL A 233 -9.78 -15.06 6.10
N LEU A 234 -9.25 -15.90 6.99
CA LEU A 234 -9.97 -16.40 8.16
C LEU A 234 -10.63 -15.29 9.01
N PRO A 235 -10.03 -14.11 9.24
CA PRO A 235 -10.68 -13.05 10.03
C PRO A 235 -11.96 -12.47 9.41
N ILE A 236 -12.24 -12.71 8.12
CA ILE A 236 -13.47 -12.26 7.45
C ILE A 236 -14.35 -13.43 7.00
N ILE A 237 -14.17 -14.63 7.56
CA ILE A 237 -14.84 -15.85 7.09
C ILE A 237 -16.37 -15.76 7.10
N GLU A 238 -16.95 -15.09 8.11
CA GLU A 238 -18.40 -14.86 8.23
C GLU A 238 -18.96 -14.02 7.06
N HIS A 239 -18.08 -13.33 6.34
CA HIS A 239 -18.42 -12.38 5.28
C HIS A 239 -17.73 -12.71 3.96
N PHE A 240 -17.25 -13.95 3.82
CA PHE A 240 -16.55 -14.41 2.62
C PHE A 240 -17.39 -14.29 1.35
N HIS A 241 -18.73 -14.31 1.47
CA HIS A 241 -19.64 -14.09 0.34
C HIS A 241 -19.44 -12.70 -0.30
N VAL A 242 -19.24 -11.64 0.50
CA VAL A 242 -18.98 -10.28 0.00
C VAL A 242 -17.68 -10.24 -0.80
N PHE A 243 -16.63 -10.88 -0.26
CA PHE A 243 -15.35 -10.98 -0.96
C PHE A 243 -15.49 -11.75 -2.29
N ARG A 244 -16.23 -12.86 -2.28
CA ARG A 244 -16.49 -13.66 -3.49
C ARG A 244 -17.23 -12.83 -4.54
N GLU A 245 -18.30 -12.12 -4.17
CA GLU A 245 -19.05 -11.25 -5.07
C GLU A 245 -18.16 -10.15 -5.67
N PHE A 246 -17.26 -9.57 -4.87
CA PHE A 246 -16.28 -8.60 -5.38
C PHE A 246 -15.36 -9.20 -6.45
N VAL A 247 -14.81 -10.39 -6.20
CA VAL A 247 -13.95 -11.09 -7.17
C VAL A 247 -14.71 -11.46 -8.44
N GLU A 248 -15.97 -11.91 -8.31
CA GLU A 248 -16.85 -12.21 -9.44
C GLU A 248 -17.11 -10.95 -10.28
N LYS A 249 -17.45 -9.81 -9.66
CA LYS A 249 -17.64 -8.53 -10.35
C LYS A 249 -16.37 -8.05 -11.04
N LEU A 250 -15.21 -8.18 -10.39
CA LEU A 250 -13.92 -7.81 -10.98
C LEU A 250 -13.58 -8.66 -12.22
N ALA A 251 -14.04 -9.91 -12.27
CA ALA A 251 -13.87 -10.78 -13.43
C ALA A 251 -14.87 -10.43 -14.54
N SER A 252 -16.15 -10.22 -14.22
CA SER A 252 -17.21 -10.05 -15.23
C SER A 252 -17.33 -8.64 -15.80
N HIS A 253 -16.87 -7.60 -15.11
CA HIS A 253 -17.05 -6.21 -15.52
C HIS A 253 -15.75 -5.52 -15.92
N ASP A 254 -15.82 -4.49 -16.77
CA ASP A 254 -14.66 -3.79 -17.34
C ASP A 254 -14.30 -2.46 -16.67
N GLY A 255 -15.00 -2.09 -15.60
CA GLY A 255 -14.79 -0.88 -14.81
C GLY A 255 -14.11 -1.15 -13.46
N ILE A 256 -13.62 -0.08 -12.83
CA ILE A 256 -12.84 -0.16 -11.59
C ILE A 256 -13.71 -0.75 -10.48
N TYR A 257 -13.14 -1.64 -9.66
CA TYR A 257 -13.84 -2.32 -8.56
C TYR A 257 -15.06 -3.14 -9.02
N GLY A 258 -15.07 -3.63 -10.27
CA GLY A 258 -16.17 -4.42 -10.81
C GLY A 258 -17.41 -3.60 -11.17
N SER A 259 -17.25 -2.29 -11.37
CA SER A 259 -18.24 -1.43 -12.01
C SER A 259 -18.15 -1.53 -13.54
N GLY A 260 -18.96 -0.80 -14.29
CA GLY A 260 -18.89 -0.74 -15.75
C GLY A 260 -19.81 -1.74 -16.45
N ASN A 261 -19.50 -2.05 -17.70
CA ASN A 261 -20.26 -2.98 -18.53
C ASN A 261 -19.82 -4.42 -18.26
N GLU A 262 -20.74 -5.38 -18.46
CA GLU A 262 -20.45 -6.82 -18.41
C GLU A 262 -19.59 -7.26 -19.60
N ARG A 263 -18.31 -6.91 -19.57
CA ARG A 263 -17.29 -7.38 -20.51
C ARG A 263 -15.96 -7.56 -19.79
N PHE A 264 -15.20 -8.58 -20.18
CA PHE A 264 -13.93 -8.88 -19.50
C PHE A 264 -12.86 -7.80 -19.76
N ILE A 265 -12.77 -7.31 -21.01
CA ILE A 265 -11.79 -6.31 -21.46
C ILE A 265 -12.47 -5.34 -22.43
N ASP A 266 -12.17 -4.05 -22.29
CA ASP A 266 -12.38 -3.04 -23.33
C ASP A 266 -11.12 -2.94 -24.23
N PRO A 267 -11.17 -3.37 -25.51
CA PRO A 267 -9.99 -3.44 -26.37
C PRO A 267 -9.25 -2.11 -26.52
N THR A 268 -9.98 -1.00 -26.58
CA THR A 268 -9.41 0.35 -26.75
C THR A 268 -8.61 0.76 -25.52
N SER A 269 -9.24 0.70 -24.34
CA SER A 269 -8.58 0.99 -23.07
C SER A 269 -7.41 0.04 -22.79
N PHE A 270 -7.55 -1.24 -23.14
CA PHE A 270 -6.52 -2.25 -22.96
C PHE A 270 -5.24 -1.94 -23.74
N VAL A 271 -5.35 -1.65 -25.04
CA VAL A 271 -4.17 -1.33 -25.88
C VAL A 271 -3.52 -0.02 -25.43
N HIS A 272 -4.32 0.98 -25.05
CA HIS A 272 -3.82 2.22 -24.49
C HIS A 272 -3.03 1.98 -23.19
N ASN A 273 -3.61 1.22 -22.27
CA ASN A 273 -2.99 0.87 -20.99
C ASN A 273 -1.72 0.04 -21.17
N LEU A 274 -1.71 -0.92 -22.11
CA LEU A 274 -0.52 -1.71 -22.43
C LEU A 274 0.64 -0.81 -22.91
N LYS A 275 0.35 0.17 -23.78
CA LYS A 275 1.36 1.16 -24.22
C LYS A 275 1.88 1.99 -23.05
N ASN A 276 1.01 2.42 -22.15
CA ASN A 276 1.39 3.18 -20.96
C ASN A 276 2.26 2.36 -20.01
N ILE A 277 1.93 1.08 -19.79
CA ILE A 277 2.73 0.16 -18.99
C ILE A 277 4.16 0.04 -19.53
N ILE A 278 4.30 -0.19 -20.85
CA ILE A 278 5.61 -0.34 -21.50
C ILE A 278 6.42 0.97 -21.41
N ARG A 279 5.78 2.12 -21.68
CA ARG A 279 6.44 3.43 -21.61
C ARG A 279 6.88 3.79 -20.19
N ALA A 280 6.06 3.50 -19.19
CA ALA A 280 6.36 3.79 -17.79
C ALA A 280 7.41 2.83 -17.20
N ASN A 281 7.61 1.65 -17.80
CA ASN A 281 8.44 0.57 -17.25
C ASN A 281 9.39 -0.06 -18.27
N VAL A 282 10.08 0.77 -19.07
CA VAL A 282 10.96 0.30 -20.16
C VAL A 282 11.96 -0.76 -19.69
N VAL A 283 12.64 -0.54 -18.55
CA VAL A 283 13.62 -1.50 -18.01
C VAL A 283 12.98 -2.86 -17.73
N PHE A 284 11.80 -2.88 -17.11
CA PHE A 284 11.08 -4.12 -16.82
C PHE A 284 10.63 -4.83 -18.11
N SER A 285 10.11 -4.10 -19.09
CA SER A 285 9.72 -4.67 -20.39
C SER A 285 10.91 -5.30 -21.13
N LEU A 286 12.08 -4.65 -21.09
CA LEU A 286 13.31 -5.22 -21.67
C LEU A 286 13.78 -6.48 -20.93
N VAL A 287 13.64 -6.51 -19.60
CA VAL A 287 13.97 -7.70 -18.78
C VAL A 287 13.04 -8.87 -19.09
N ILE A 288 11.75 -8.64 -19.30
CA ILE A 288 10.82 -9.69 -19.75
C ILE A 288 11.22 -10.23 -21.12
N LEU A 289 11.50 -9.34 -22.08
CA LEU A 289 11.91 -9.75 -23.42
C LEU A 289 13.21 -10.57 -23.37
N ALA A 290 14.19 -10.13 -22.59
CA ALA A 290 15.44 -10.85 -22.37
C ALA A 290 15.20 -12.22 -21.71
N ALA A 291 14.27 -12.31 -20.74
CA ALA A 291 13.88 -13.57 -20.10
C ALA A 291 13.28 -14.56 -21.11
N ILE A 292 12.37 -14.11 -21.98
CA ILE A 292 11.77 -14.95 -23.03
C ILE A 292 12.82 -15.45 -24.01
N ILE A 293 13.64 -14.54 -24.56
CA ILE A 293 14.69 -14.89 -25.53
C ILE A 293 15.69 -15.88 -24.91
N THR A 294 16.13 -15.61 -23.67
CA THR A 294 17.11 -16.46 -22.98
C THR A 294 16.54 -17.82 -22.64
N TRP A 295 15.26 -17.89 -22.27
CA TRP A 295 14.58 -19.16 -22.06
C TRP A 295 14.52 -19.99 -23.35
N ILE A 296 14.09 -19.41 -24.48
CA ILE A 296 14.07 -20.08 -25.79
C ILE A 296 15.48 -20.57 -26.16
N TRP A 297 16.48 -19.70 -26.02
CA TRP A 297 17.88 -20.05 -26.32
C TRP A 297 18.40 -21.19 -25.44
N THR A 298 18.03 -21.20 -24.16
CA THR A 298 18.36 -22.28 -23.21
C THR A 298 17.77 -23.61 -23.65
N MET A 299 16.50 -23.63 -24.12
CA MET A 299 15.86 -24.84 -24.64
C MET A 299 16.56 -25.38 -25.90
N MET A 300 17.02 -24.48 -26.78
CA MET A 300 17.80 -24.87 -27.96
C MET A 300 19.20 -25.42 -27.63
N GLN A 301 19.75 -25.05 -26.47
CA GLN A 301 21.09 -25.43 -26.02
C GLN A 301 21.04 -26.47 -24.89
N SER A 302 19.96 -27.25 -24.79
CA SER A 302 19.66 -28.14 -23.64
C SER A 302 20.79 -29.10 -23.24
N LYS A 303 21.69 -29.47 -24.17
CA LYS A 303 22.88 -30.29 -23.88
C LYS A 303 23.97 -29.58 -23.07
N ARG A 304 23.96 -28.25 -22.99
CA ARG A 304 24.98 -27.41 -22.33
C ARG A 304 24.53 -26.81 -21.01
N VAL A 305 23.23 -26.82 -20.72
CA VAL A 305 22.67 -26.17 -19.52
C VAL A 305 22.35 -27.22 -18.48
N THR A 306 23.02 -27.11 -17.34
CA THR A 306 22.94 -28.06 -16.22
C THR A 306 21.81 -27.71 -15.24
N SER A 307 21.35 -26.46 -15.20
CA SER A 307 20.38 -25.97 -14.21
C SER A 307 18.96 -25.82 -14.77
N ASN A 308 18.14 -26.87 -14.65
CA ASN A 308 16.69 -26.80 -14.95
C ASN A 308 15.95 -25.74 -14.10
N LYS A 309 16.45 -25.42 -12.90
CA LYS A 309 15.83 -24.40 -12.01
C LYS A 309 15.88 -23.00 -12.63
N PHE A 310 16.95 -22.63 -13.33
CA PHE A 310 17.08 -21.31 -13.95
C PHE A 310 16.11 -21.15 -15.12
N ALA A 311 16.02 -22.17 -15.99
CA ALA A 311 15.07 -22.19 -17.10
C ALA A 311 13.61 -22.14 -16.60
N GLY A 312 13.29 -22.95 -15.59
CA GLY A 312 11.97 -22.95 -14.94
C GLY A 312 11.61 -21.59 -14.32
N TYR A 313 12.56 -20.95 -13.63
CA TYR A 313 12.37 -19.60 -13.10
C TYR A 313 12.11 -18.56 -14.21
N LEU A 314 12.92 -18.53 -15.28
CA LEU A 314 12.74 -17.56 -16.36
C LEU A 314 11.38 -17.72 -17.05
N PHE A 315 10.97 -18.97 -17.30
CA PHE A 315 9.66 -19.27 -17.87
C PHE A 315 8.54 -18.82 -16.94
N GLY A 316 8.62 -19.18 -15.65
CA GLY A 316 7.65 -18.76 -14.65
C GLY A 316 7.56 -17.24 -14.51
N PHE A 317 8.70 -16.54 -14.47
CA PHE A 317 8.76 -15.08 -14.41
C PHE A 317 8.16 -14.42 -15.66
N ALA A 318 8.50 -14.91 -16.86
CA ALA A 318 7.95 -14.37 -18.10
C ALA A 318 6.43 -14.54 -18.16
N LEU A 319 5.93 -15.75 -17.87
CA LEU A 319 4.49 -16.03 -17.89
C LEU A 319 3.74 -15.27 -16.79
N ALA A 320 4.29 -15.20 -15.58
CA ALA A 320 3.74 -14.41 -14.48
C ALA A 320 3.66 -12.92 -14.85
N SER A 321 4.72 -12.37 -15.44
CA SER A 321 4.78 -10.96 -15.83
C SER A 321 3.81 -10.64 -16.96
N LEU A 322 3.70 -11.51 -17.98
CA LEU A 322 2.72 -11.36 -19.05
C LEU A 322 1.28 -11.46 -18.52
N GLY A 323 1.00 -12.43 -17.64
CA GLY A 323 -0.30 -12.56 -16.99
C GLY A 323 -0.66 -11.33 -16.15
N LEU A 324 0.30 -10.80 -15.39
CA LEU A 324 0.10 -9.58 -14.62
C LEU A 324 -0.11 -8.35 -15.50
N ILE A 325 0.68 -8.18 -16.57
CA ILE A 325 0.52 -7.08 -17.52
C ILE A 325 -0.88 -7.14 -18.16
N THR A 326 -1.36 -8.32 -18.53
CA THR A 326 -2.72 -8.50 -19.07
C THR A 326 -3.78 -8.08 -18.05
N LEU A 327 -3.67 -8.55 -16.81
CA LEU A 327 -4.60 -8.18 -15.73
C LEU A 327 -4.59 -6.67 -15.46
N VAL A 328 -3.40 -6.07 -15.38
CA VAL A 328 -3.26 -4.64 -15.10
C VAL A 328 -3.67 -3.76 -16.28
N SER A 329 -3.52 -4.25 -17.52
CA SER A 329 -3.96 -3.50 -18.71
C SER A 329 -5.47 -3.29 -18.74
N LYS A 330 -6.25 -4.12 -18.01
CA LYS A 330 -7.67 -3.89 -17.79
C LYS A 330 -7.93 -2.59 -17.01
N HIS A 331 -7.17 -2.33 -15.95
CA HIS A 331 -7.27 -1.14 -15.09
C HIS A 331 -5.90 -0.63 -14.68
N PHE A 332 -5.25 0.12 -15.57
CA PHE A 332 -3.86 0.50 -15.34
C PHE A 332 -3.74 1.46 -14.16
N LYS A 333 -3.10 0.97 -13.09
CA LYS A 333 -2.46 1.79 -12.06
C LYS A 333 -1.09 1.20 -11.79
N MET A 334 -0.08 2.07 -11.67
CA MET A 334 1.33 1.66 -11.59
C MET A 334 1.59 0.66 -10.45
N TYR A 335 0.94 0.85 -9.30
CA TYR A 335 1.11 -0.05 -8.16
C TYR A 335 0.64 -1.48 -8.40
N TYR A 336 -0.25 -1.74 -9.36
CA TYR A 336 -0.66 -3.11 -9.65
C TYR A 336 0.43 -3.94 -10.32
N LEU A 337 1.48 -3.33 -10.88
CA LEU A 337 2.65 -4.02 -11.44
C LEU A 337 3.72 -4.33 -10.39
N ALA A 338 3.64 -3.73 -9.21
CA ALA A 338 4.64 -3.87 -8.15
C ALA A 338 5.01 -5.33 -7.83
N PRO A 339 4.05 -6.30 -7.83
CA PRO A 339 4.36 -7.70 -7.60
C PRO A 339 5.36 -8.33 -8.58
N ALA A 340 5.37 -7.94 -9.85
CA ALA A 340 6.34 -8.46 -10.82
C ALA A 340 7.62 -7.62 -10.89
N LEU A 341 7.50 -6.29 -10.71
CA LEU A 341 8.64 -5.37 -10.74
C LEU A 341 9.73 -5.75 -9.71
N ILE A 342 9.33 -6.22 -8.53
CA ILE A 342 10.27 -6.58 -7.46
C ILE A 342 11.19 -7.77 -7.81
N PHE A 343 10.81 -8.61 -8.77
CA PHE A 343 11.61 -9.75 -9.23
C PHE A 343 12.69 -9.36 -10.25
N THR A 344 12.72 -8.11 -10.72
CA THR A 344 13.65 -7.64 -11.76
C THR A 344 15.12 -7.92 -11.42
N ALA A 345 15.54 -7.65 -10.18
CA ALA A 345 16.91 -7.89 -9.74
C ALA A 345 17.31 -9.38 -9.83
N LEU A 346 16.41 -10.27 -9.38
CA LEU A 346 16.64 -11.71 -9.44
C LEU A 346 16.69 -12.20 -10.89
N THR A 347 15.78 -11.72 -11.73
CA THR A 347 15.75 -12.08 -13.15
C THR A 347 17.01 -11.63 -13.87
N LEU A 348 17.49 -10.40 -13.64
CA LEU A 348 18.76 -9.92 -14.20
C LEU A 348 19.94 -10.81 -13.80
N TRP A 349 19.99 -11.26 -12.55
CA TRP A 349 21.05 -12.15 -12.10
C TRP A 349 20.96 -13.55 -12.73
N VAL A 350 19.74 -14.12 -12.85
CA VAL A 350 19.53 -15.42 -13.50
C VAL A 350 19.90 -15.35 -14.99
N LEU A 351 19.51 -14.28 -15.68
CA LEU A 351 19.91 -13.99 -17.06
C LEU A 351 21.43 -13.97 -17.22
N PHE A 352 22.11 -13.19 -16.37
CA PHE A 352 23.57 -13.12 -16.35
C PHE A 352 24.23 -14.49 -16.13
N SER A 353 23.67 -15.29 -15.22
CA SER A 353 24.19 -16.62 -14.89
C SER A 353 24.07 -17.59 -16.07
N LEU A 354 22.89 -17.63 -16.72
CA LEU A 354 22.66 -18.49 -17.89
C LEU A 354 23.51 -18.08 -19.09
N TRP A 355 23.65 -16.78 -19.37
CA TRP A 355 24.49 -16.33 -20.48
C TRP A 355 25.96 -16.71 -20.30
N ASN A 356 26.47 -16.71 -19.07
CA ASN A 356 27.82 -17.19 -18.78
C ASN A 356 27.95 -18.71 -18.92
N GLU A 357 26.92 -19.48 -18.57
CA GLU A 357 26.89 -20.94 -18.74
C GLU A 357 26.86 -21.32 -20.23
N ILE A 358 26.00 -20.67 -21.02
CA ILE A 358 25.83 -20.95 -22.46
C ILE A 358 27.01 -20.41 -23.29
N GLY A 359 27.53 -19.22 -22.95
CA GLY A 359 28.56 -18.51 -23.71
C GLY A 359 29.98 -19.09 -23.60
N GLY A 360 30.21 -19.99 -22.63
CA GLY A 360 31.52 -20.60 -22.37
C GLY A 360 32.61 -19.60 -21.95
N SER A 361 33.86 -20.06 -21.88
CA SER A 361 34.97 -19.26 -21.33
C SER A 361 35.37 -18.03 -22.17
N HIS A 362 34.97 -17.97 -23.45
CA HIS A 362 35.39 -16.93 -24.39
C HIS A 362 34.46 -15.71 -24.46
N ARG A 363 33.27 -15.76 -23.85
CA ARG A 363 32.29 -14.65 -23.82
C ARG A 363 31.77 -14.38 -22.40
N LYS A 364 32.66 -14.35 -21.41
CA LYS A 364 32.27 -13.94 -20.05
C LYS A 364 31.82 -12.49 -20.12
N MET A 365 30.51 -12.26 -19.99
CA MET A 365 29.97 -10.92 -19.96
C MET A 365 30.57 -10.21 -18.73
N SER A 366 31.23 -9.08 -18.97
CA SER A 366 32.08 -8.49 -17.95
C SER A 366 31.19 -7.91 -16.83
N LYS A 367 31.60 -8.13 -15.57
CA LYS A 367 30.95 -7.54 -14.38
C LYS A 367 30.63 -6.03 -14.52
N PRO A 368 31.43 -5.21 -15.23
CA PRO A 368 31.09 -3.83 -15.58
C PRO A 368 29.71 -3.63 -16.23
N PHE A 369 29.26 -4.53 -17.12
CA PHE A 369 27.94 -4.38 -17.75
C PHE A 369 26.81 -4.40 -16.73
N LEU A 370 26.87 -5.33 -15.76
CA LEU A 370 25.87 -5.45 -14.71
C LEU A 370 25.89 -4.22 -13.79
N VAL A 371 27.07 -3.66 -13.51
CA VAL A 371 27.20 -2.39 -12.77
C VAL A 371 26.54 -1.24 -13.54
N VAL A 372 26.78 -1.12 -14.85
CA VAL A 372 26.16 -0.08 -15.68
C VAL A 372 24.64 -0.20 -15.66
N VAL A 373 24.08 -1.40 -15.82
CA VAL A 373 22.62 -1.63 -15.73
C VAL A 373 22.07 -1.22 -14.35
N CYS A 374 22.75 -1.58 -13.27
CA CYS A 374 22.33 -1.21 -11.92
C CYS A 374 22.38 0.30 -11.71
N VAL A 375 23.47 0.96 -12.10
CA VAL A 375 23.66 2.40 -11.95
C VAL A 375 22.63 3.16 -12.79
N SER A 376 22.38 2.75 -14.02
CA SER A 376 21.35 3.36 -14.86
C SER A 376 19.95 3.20 -14.26
N ALA A 377 19.60 2.01 -13.75
CA ALA A 377 18.33 1.80 -13.07
C ALA A 377 18.20 2.68 -11.81
N LEU A 378 19.27 2.80 -11.02
CA LEU A 378 19.36 3.68 -9.84
C LEU A 378 19.12 5.14 -10.21
N LEU A 379 19.79 5.64 -11.25
CA LEU A 379 19.65 7.01 -11.71
C LEU A 379 18.23 7.30 -12.19
N LEU A 380 17.64 6.41 -13.00
CA LEU A 380 16.27 6.57 -13.48
C LEU A 380 15.25 6.58 -12.35
N ALA A 381 15.42 5.69 -11.36
CA ALA A 381 14.54 5.66 -10.19
C ALA A 381 14.67 6.94 -9.35
N PHE A 382 15.89 7.45 -9.17
CA PHE A 382 16.13 8.69 -8.42
C PHE A 382 15.54 9.92 -9.11
N ILE A 383 15.65 10.01 -10.45
CA ILE A 383 15.01 11.07 -11.24
C ILE A 383 13.49 11.01 -11.05
N GLY A 384 12.88 9.82 -11.14
CA GLY A 384 11.45 9.65 -10.93
C GLY A 384 10.99 10.04 -9.53
N VAL A 385 11.76 9.69 -8.49
CA VAL A 385 11.50 10.11 -7.10
C VAL A 385 11.58 11.63 -6.97
N HIS A 386 12.61 12.25 -7.54
CA HIS A 386 12.82 13.69 -7.44
C HIS A 386 11.67 14.47 -8.07
N GLN A 387 11.22 14.05 -9.26
CA GLN A 387 10.08 14.67 -9.92
C GLN A 387 8.79 14.53 -9.11
N ASP A 388 8.55 13.35 -8.55
CA ASP A 388 7.36 13.11 -7.72
C ASP A 388 7.34 14.00 -6.47
N ILE A 389 8.51 14.23 -5.87
CA ILE A 389 8.64 15.09 -4.69
C ILE A 389 8.38 16.56 -5.02
N ILE A 390 8.86 17.05 -6.18
CA ILE A 390 8.56 18.41 -6.64
C ILE A 390 7.04 18.56 -6.80
N ASN A 391 6.42 17.64 -7.55
CA ASN A 391 4.98 17.65 -7.80
C ASN A 391 4.18 17.59 -6.48
N HIS A 392 4.64 16.81 -5.49
CA HIS A 392 3.99 16.74 -4.19
C HIS A 392 4.15 18.04 -3.40
N ARG A 393 5.35 18.62 -3.35
CA ARG A 393 5.55 19.89 -2.62
C ARG A 393 4.65 21.00 -3.18
N GLU A 394 4.51 21.07 -4.50
CA GLU A 394 3.59 22.02 -5.13
C GLU A 394 2.14 21.72 -4.75
N LYS A 395 1.71 20.46 -4.82
CA LYS A 395 0.34 20.04 -4.51
C LYS A 395 -0.07 20.29 -3.04
N TYR A 396 0.85 20.18 -2.09
CA TYR A 396 0.52 20.24 -0.65
C TYR A 396 0.98 21.53 0.04
N ARG A 397 1.53 22.50 -0.69
CA ARG A 397 2.03 23.76 -0.10
C ARG A 397 0.96 24.47 0.74
N ASP A 398 -0.26 24.54 0.23
CA ASP A 398 -1.35 25.28 0.87
C ASP A 398 -2.05 24.45 1.97
N SER A 399 -1.79 23.14 2.01
CA SER A 399 -2.30 22.25 3.07
C SER A 399 -1.68 22.56 4.43
N ASP A 400 -0.39 22.87 4.50
CA ASP A 400 0.28 23.18 5.77
C ASP A 400 -0.27 24.47 6.42
N ALA A 401 -0.54 25.48 5.58
CA ALA A 401 -1.15 26.73 6.03
C ALA A 401 -2.58 26.50 6.56
N LEU A 402 -3.37 25.66 5.86
CA LEU A 402 -4.71 25.28 6.27
C LEU A 402 -4.73 24.47 7.58
N ILE A 403 -3.79 23.52 7.75
CA ILE A 403 -3.63 22.76 9.01
C ILE A 403 -3.32 23.72 10.16
N ALA A 404 -2.32 24.59 9.99
CA ALA A 404 -1.93 25.55 11.03
C ALA A 404 -3.06 26.53 11.37
N PHE A 405 -3.85 26.93 10.37
CA PHE A 405 -5.03 27.75 10.57
C PHE A 405 -6.07 27.04 11.44
N LEU A 406 -6.45 25.80 11.09
CA LEU A 406 -7.45 25.04 11.84
C LEU A 406 -6.99 24.71 13.27
N ASP A 407 -5.72 24.39 13.47
CA ASP A 407 -5.16 24.13 14.80
C ASP A 407 -5.28 25.36 15.71
N ARG A 408 -5.05 26.56 15.16
CA ARG A 408 -5.26 27.82 15.87
C ARG A 408 -6.74 28.04 16.18
N GLU A 409 -7.62 27.93 15.19
CA GLU A 409 -9.07 28.13 15.39
C GLU A 409 -9.65 27.22 16.48
N ARG A 410 -9.20 25.96 16.54
CA ARG A 410 -9.62 24.98 17.56
C ARG A 410 -9.20 25.36 18.98
N SER A 411 -8.17 26.19 19.13
CA SER A 411 -7.64 26.58 20.44
C SER A 411 -8.33 27.81 21.05
N VAL A 412 -9.01 28.61 20.23
CA VAL A 412 -9.52 29.94 20.62
C VAL A 412 -11.00 29.90 20.99
N GLU A 413 -11.84 29.23 20.18
CA GLU A 413 -13.30 29.26 20.36
C GLU A 413 -13.95 27.87 20.25
N PRO A 414 -15.04 27.62 21.01
CA PRO A 414 -15.83 26.39 20.85
C PRO A 414 -16.59 26.41 19.52
N ASN A 415 -16.00 25.78 18.51
CA ASN A 415 -16.52 25.75 17.14
C ASN A 415 -17.05 24.37 16.79
N TYR A 416 -18.17 24.30 16.07
CA TYR A 416 -18.56 23.06 15.39
C TYR A 416 -17.72 22.89 14.13
N PHE A 417 -17.28 21.66 13.88
CA PHE A 417 -16.61 21.31 12.64
C PHE A 417 -17.46 20.31 11.88
N ILE A 418 -18.10 20.76 10.80
CA ILE A 418 -18.97 19.93 9.97
C ILE A 418 -18.16 19.38 8.80
N LEU A 419 -18.04 18.07 8.75
CA LEU A 419 -17.22 17.35 7.80
C LEU A 419 -18.04 16.57 6.80
N GLN A 420 -17.63 16.61 5.53
CA GLN A 420 -18.22 15.75 4.49
C GLN A 420 -17.36 14.49 4.34
N PRO A 421 -17.90 13.30 4.67
CA PRO A 421 -17.18 12.04 4.51
C PRO A 421 -16.81 11.81 3.04
N ASP A 422 -15.51 11.72 2.75
CA ASP A 422 -14.99 11.47 1.40
C ASP A 422 -13.62 10.77 1.51
N TRP A 423 -13.18 10.14 0.42
CA TRP A 423 -11.89 9.45 0.31
C TRP A 423 -10.71 10.40 0.09
N LEU A 424 -10.97 11.65 -0.30
CA LEU A 424 -9.96 12.69 -0.39
C LEU A 424 -9.44 13.06 0.99
N TYR A 425 -8.14 13.32 1.10
CA TYR A 425 -7.54 13.80 2.35
C TYR A 425 -8.13 15.14 2.79
N GLY A 426 -7.79 15.57 4.01
CA GLY A 426 -8.22 16.85 4.54
C GLY A 426 -7.21 17.43 5.51
N PRO A 427 -7.40 18.67 5.96
CA PRO A 427 -6.44 19.36 6.81
C PRO A 427 -6.48 18.95 8.29
N SER A 428 -7.13 17.83 8.62
CA SER A 428 -7.21 17.38 10.01
C SER A 428 -7.42 15.87 10.11
N VAL A 429 -7.07 15.31 11.26
CA VAL A 429 -7.14 13.88 11.56
C VAL A 429 -8.57 13.33 11.45
N GLU A 430 -9.56 14.15 11.75
CA GLU A 430 -10.97 13.80 11.75
C GLU A 430 -11.43 13.32 10.37
N TYR A 431 -10.93 13.92 9.27
CA TYR A 431 -11.23 13.43 7.92
C TYR A 431 -10.79 11.98 7.72
N GLY A 432 -9.56 11.67 8.15
CA GLY A 432 -9.04 10.30 8.10
C GLY A 432 -9.86 9.35 8.96
N LEU A 433 -10.17 9.74 10.20
CA LEU A 433 -10.96 8.92 11.13
C LEU A 433 -12.38 8.65 10.60
N ILE A 434 -13.09 9.67 10.12
CA ILE A 434 -14.44 9.55 9.55
C ILE A 434 -14.42 8.62 8.34
N PHE A 435 -13.43 8.77 7.46
CA PHE A 435 -13.26 7.87 6.32
C PHE A 435 -12.98 6.44 6.78
N GLY A 436 -12.05 6.23 7.72
CA GLY A 436 -11.76 4.90 8.26
C GLY A 436 -12.96 4.22 8.95
N ILE A 437 -13.72 4.99 9.74
CA ILE A 437 -14.97 4.55 10.40
C ILE A 437 -16.04 4.14 9.39
N SER A 438 -16.06 4.74 8.19
CA SER A 438 -17.02 4.40 7.14
C SER A 438 -16.87 2.96 6.64
N TYR A 439 -15.71 2.35 6.85
CA TYR A 439 -15.39 0.97 6.48
C TYR A 439 -15.39 0.01 7.68
N VAL A 440 -16.16 0.32 8.71
CA VAL A 440 -16.31 -0.50 9.92
C VAL A 440 -17.77 -0.92 10.07
N ARG A 441 -17.99 -2.20 10.39
CA ARG A 441 -19.30 -2.69 10.82
C ARG A 441 -19.52 -2.42 12.29
N HIS A 442 -20.77 -2.20 12.66
CA HIS A 442 -21.14 -1.86 14.04
C HIS A 442 -20.36 -0.64 14.57
N ARG A 443 -20.11 0.34 13.69
CA ARG A 443 -19.29 1.52 13.99
C ARG A 443 -19.77 2.32 15.21
N PHE A 444 -21.07 2.29 15.51
CA PHE A 444 -21.66 2.94 16.68
C PHE A 444 -21.06 2.46 18.01
N GLU A 445 -20.47 1.26 18.06
CA GLU A 445 -19.80 0.73 19.25
C GLU A 445 -18.53 1.53 19.61
N TYR A 446 -18.03 2.40 18.73
CA TYR A 446 -16.96 3.36 19.02
C TYR A 446 -17.44 4.70 19.59
N GLY A 447 -18.76 4.93 19.65
CA GLY A 447 -19.36 6.18 20.12
C GLY A 447 -18.77 6.67 21.45
N PRO A 448 -18.73 5.83 22.52
CA PRO A 448 -18.21 6.26 23.82
C PRO A 448 -16.77 6.80 23.79
N GLN A 449 -15.90 6.22 22.97
CA GLN A 449 -14.50 6.63 22.85
C GLN A 449 -14.34 7.87 21.96
N VAL A 450 -15.19 8.01 20.94
CA VAL A 450 -15.11 9.08 19.96
C VAL A 450 -15.78 10.36 20.47
N TYR A 451 -16.96 10.29 21.08
CA TYR A 451 -17.73 11.48 21.49
C TYR A 451 -17.04 12.30 22.56
N GLY A 452 -16.35 11.64 23.51
CA GLY A 452 -15.58 12.35 24.54
C GLY A 452 -14.40 13.12 23.97
N ARG A 453 -13.83 12.65 22.85
CA ARG A 453 -12.64 13.26 22.23
C ARG A 453 -12.98 14.30 21.18
N TYR A 454 -14.05 14.09 20.44
CA TYR A 454 -14.48 14.91 19.30
C TYR A 454 -15.93 15.40 19.49
N PRO A 455 -16.25 16.10 20.60
CA PRO A 455 -17.63 16.48 20.93
C PRO A 455 -18.23 17.48 19.94
N ASP A 456 -17.39 18.31 19.31
CA ASP A 456 -17.82 19.35 18.38
C ASP A 456 -17.61 18.97 16.90
N VAL A 457 -17.26 17.71 16.61
CA VAL A 457 -17.06 17.24 15.23
C VAL A 457 -18.32 16.53 14.75
N LEU A 458 -18.92 17.11 13.73
CA LEU A 458 -20.13 16.62 13.09
C LEU A 458 -19.82 16.23 11.65
N THR A 459 -20.66 15.41 11.07
CA THR A 459 -20.59 15.02 9.67
C THR A 459 -21.87 15.38 8.94
N TYR A 460 -21.74 15.83 7.69
CA TYR A 460 -22.85 16.00 6.78
C TYR A 460 -23.05 14.72 5.95
N GLU A 461 -24.15 14.00 6.17
CA GLU A 461 -24.39 12.65 5.60
C GLU A 461 -25.33 12.64 4.38
N GLY A 462 -25.97 13.76 4.05
CA GLY A 462 -26.88 13.89 2.90
C GLY A 462 -28.24 14.50 3.27
N PRO A 463 -29.22 14.53 2.34
CA PRO A 463 -30.48 15.24 2.57
C PRO A 463 -31.42 14.57 3.59
N ASP A 464 -31.40 13.23 3.70
CA ASP A 464 -32.38 12.48 4.50
C ASP A 464 -32.04 12.42 6.00
N ASN A 465 -30.75 12.39 6.34
CA ASN A 465 -30.23 12.37 7.71
C ASN A 465 -29.00 13.28 7.77
N PRO A 466 -29.16 14.60 7.75
CA PRO A 466 -28.09 15.50 7.33
C PRO A 466 -26.93 15.59 8.29
N PHE A 467 -27.15 15.54 9.60
CA PHE A 467 -26.06 15.71 10.55
C PHE A 467 -25.92 14.53 11.50
N ALA A 468 -24.68 14.08 11.71
CA ALA A 468 -24.33 13.04 12.68
C ALA A 468 -23.06 13.39 13.45
N LYS A 469 -22.90 12.90 14.67
CA LYS A 469 -21.62 12.96 15.41
C LYS A 469 -20.65 11.95 14.82
N MET A 470 -19.59 12.42 14.16
CA MET A 470 -18.52 11.57 13.60
C MET A 470 -19.06 10.37 12.78
N ARG A 471 -20.18 10.53 12.05
CA ARG A 471 -20.86 9.47 11.26
C ARG A 471 -21.42 8.29 12.08
N LEU A 472 -21.51 8.42 13.40
CA LEU A 472 -21.93 7.36 14.32
C LEU A 472 -23.39 7.48 14.74
N GLU A 473 -23.81 8.66 15.19
CA GLU A 473 -25.14 8.91 15.75
C GLU A 473 -25.74 10.18 15.12
N PRO A 474 -26.95 10.12 14.55
CA PRO A 474 -27.66 11.31 14.07
C PRO A 474 -27.89 12.31 15.20
N ILE A 475 -27.87 13.60 14.87
CA ILE A 475 -28.22 14.66 15.84
C ILE A 475 -29.54 15.32 15.46
N ASP A 476 -30.19 15.90 16.47
CA ASP A 476 -31.24 16.87 16.23
C ASP A 476 -30.64 18.15 15.64
N GLU A 477 -31.11 18.55 14.46
CA GLU A 477 -30.60 19.72 13.74
C GLU A 477 -30.90 21.01 14.49
N GLN A 478 -31.99 21.06 15.26
CA GLN A 478 -32.33 22.23 16.07
C GLN A 478 -31.29 22.47 17.17
N SER A 479 -30.61 21.41 17.65
CA SER A 479 -29.54 21.54 18.63
C SER A 479 -28.32 22.34 18.13
N LEU A 480 -28.20 22.55 16.81
CA LEU A 480 -27.18 23.43 16.22
C LEU A 480 -27.47 24.91 16.48
N LEU A 481 -28.74 25.27 16.72
CA LEU A 481 -29.18 26.65 16.94
C LEU A 481 -29.25 27.02 18.43
N ASP A 482 -29.16 26.03 19.33
CA ASP A 482 -29.31 26.23 20.77
C ASP A 482 -28.23 27.15 21.36
N LYS A 483 -27.00 27.04 20.86
CA LYS A 483 -25.83 27.78 21.35
C LYS A 483 -25.17 28.56 20.21
N PRO A 484 -24.89 29.86 20.38
CA PRO A 484 -24.11 30.61 19.40
C PRO A 484 -22.73 29.96 19.30
N LYS A 485 -22.46 29.38 18.13
CA LYS A 485 -21.19 28.75 17.80
C LYS A 485 -20.84 29.06 16.36
N ARG A 486 -19.55 29.21 16.11
CA ARG A 486 -19.01 29.25 14.77
C ARG A 486 -18.98 27.83 14.21
N ILE A 487 -19.41 27.67 12.97
CA ILE A 487 -19.37 26.41 12.23
C ILE A 487 -18.29 26.54 11.16
N LEU A 488 -17.36 25.60 11.14
CA LEU A 488 -16.33 25.49 10.12
C LEU A 488 -16.67 24.31 9.19
N THR A 489 -16.61 24.52 7.89
CA THR A 489 -16.78 23.47 6.87
C THR A 489 -15.86 23.69 5.68
N LEU A 490 -15.35 22.62 5.09
CA LEU A 490 -14.40 22.69 3.98
C LEU A 490 -15.11 22.51 2.65
N ASN A 491 -14.83 23.40 1.70
CA ASN A 491 -15.13 23.22 0.30
C ASN A 491 -13.91 22.63 -0.45
N SER A 492 -14.14 21.61 -1.26
CA SER A 492 -13.13 20.96 -2.13
C SER A 492 -13.82 20.17 -3.24
N GLU A 493 -13.06 19.54 -4.15
CA GLU A 493 -13.57 18.81 -5.33
C GLU A 493 -14.80 17.92 -5.07
N ASN A 494 -14.84 17.17 -3.97
CA ASN A 494 -15.98 16.30 -3.59
C ASN A 494 -16.74 16.78 -2.34
N ARG A 495 -16.42 17.96 -1.81
CA ARG A 495 -17.06 18.50 -0.60
C ARG A 495 -17.64 19.87 -0.92
N SER A 496 -18.96 19.99 -0.85
CA SER A 496 -19.65 21.25 -1.15
C SER A 496 -20.04 21.92 0.17
N ALA A 497 -19.37 23.02 0.51
CA ALA A 497 -19.75 23.82 1.68
C ALA A 497 -21.18 24.37 1.52
N ASP A 498 -21.57 24.69 0.29
CA ASP A 498 -22.90 25.21 -0.06
C ASP A 498 -24.03 24.26 0.39
N ARG A 499 -23.86 22.94 0.27
CA ARG A 499 -24.88 21.97 0.76
C ARG A 499 -25.10 22.06 2.26
N VAL A 500 -24.04 22.33 3.02
CA VAL A 500 -24.14 22.53 4.47
C VAL A 500 -24.86 23.85 4.75
N VAL A 501 -24.51 24.92 4.04
CA VAL A 501 -25.16 26.24 4.15
C VAL A 501 -26.65 26.15 3.83
N GLU A 502 -27.02 25.57 2.68
CA GLU A 502 -28.40 25.38 2.26
C GLU A 502 -29.22 24.61 3.30
N ARG A 503 -28.61 23.59 3.94
CA ARG A 503 -29.29 22.86 5.00
C ARG A 503 -29.44 23.70 6.26
N LEU A 504 -28.40 24.41 6.69
CA LEU A 504 -28.47 25.30 7.85
C LEU A 504 -29.53 26.40 7.66
N GLN A 505 -29.61 27.00 6.48
CA GLN A 505 -30.66 27.97 6.15
C GLN A 505 -32.08 27.39 6.30
N LYS A 506 -32.29 26.14 5.87
CA LYS A 506 -33.57 25.43 6.06
C LYS A 506 -33.87 25.14 7.52
N VAL A 507 -32.85 24.84 8.33
CA VAL A 507 -33.00 24.59 9.77
C VAL A 507 -33.33 25.88 10.53
N ILE A 508 -32.68 26.99 10.14
CA ILE A 508 -32.94 28.34 10.66
C ILE A 508 -34.37 28.76 10.33
N GLY A 509 -34.82 28.63 9.07
CA GLY A 509 -36.17 29.01 8.66
C GLY A 509 -36.52 30.45 9.08
N ASP A 510 -37.66 30.61 9.76
CA ASP A 510 -38.13 31.91 10.28
C ASP A 510 -37.68 32.20 11.72
N GLN A 511 -36.74 31.42 12.26
CA GLN A 511 -36.25 31.64 13.63
C GLN A 511 -35.43 32.93 13.72
N SER A 512 -35.39 33.53 14.92
CA SER A 512 -34.60 34.73 15.23
C SER A 512 -33.10 34.43 15.32
N VAL A 513 -32.51 33.82 14.29
CA VAL A 513 -31.09 33.50 14.17
C VAL A 513 -30.53 34.12 12.89
N ASN A 514 -29.53 34.97 13.03
CA ASN A 514 -28.78 35.53 11.91
C ASN A 514 -27.61 34.61 11.56
N MET A 515 -27.34 34.45 10.27
CA MET A 515 -26.23 33.67 9.73
C MET A 515 -25.30 34.58 8.93
N GLU A 516 -24.09 34.77 9.43
CA GLU A 516 -23.01 35.47 8.73
C GLU A 516 -21.99 34.45 8.22
N MET A 517 -21.38 34.73 7.07
CA MET A 517 -20.46 33.80 6.42
C MET A 517 -19.18 34.50 5.99
N ASP A 518 -18.06 33.92 6.38
CA ASP A 518 -16.72 34.33 5.97
C ASP A 518 -16.04 33.20 5.19
N THR A 519 -15.52 33.53 4.02
CA THR A 519 -14.73 32.61 3.20
C THR A 519 -13.26 32.84 3.43
N ILE A 520 -12.54 31.80 3.80
CA ILE A 520 -11.09 31.81 3.97
C ILE A 520 -10.50 31.00 2.80
N PRO A 521 -10.03 31.66 1.73
CA PRO A 521 -9.47 30.98 0.57
C PRO A 521 -8.09 30.39 0.90
N PHE A 522 -7.83 29.20 0.38
CA PHE A 522 -6.50 28.57 0.41
C PHE A 522 -5.94 28.36 -0.99
N ASP A 523 -6.81 27.97 -1.93
CA ASP A 523 -6.55 27.93 -3.37
C ASP A 523 -7.88 28.14 -4.12
N ASP A 524 -7.85 28.28 -5.45
CA ASP A 524 -9.00 28.54 -6.33
C ASP A 524 -10.14 27.51 -6.16
N GLN A 525 -9.83 26.30 -5.70
CA GLN A 525 -10.80 25.21 -5.51
C GLN A 525 -11.01 24.81 -4.05
N ILE A 526 -10.18 25.29 -3.12
CA ILE A 526 -10.20 24.87 -1.71
C ILE A 526 -10.31 26.10 -0.83
N TYR A 527 -11.42 26.18 -0.10
CA TYR A 527 -11.65 27.23 0.89
C TYR A 527 -12.35 26.67 2.11
N LEU A 528 -12.09 27.30 3.27
CA LEU A 528 -12.84 27.03 4.48
C LEU A 528 -13.95 28.06 4.60
N LEU A 529 -15.17 27.59 4.79
CA LEU A 529 -16.30 28.45 5.09
C LEU A 529 -16.49 28.48 6.61
N SER A 530 -16.54 29.70 7.13
CA SER A 530 -16.80 30.02 8.52
C SER A 530 -18.19 30.62 8.63
N ILE A 531 -19.09 29.95 9.33
CA ILE A 531 -20.49 30.34 9.47
C ILE A 531 -20.72 30.75 10.93
N HIS A 532 -21.14 31.99 11.16
CA HIS A 532 -21.43 32.53 12.48
C HIS A 532 -22.94 32.59 12.68
N LEU A 533 -23.44 31.85 13.67
CA LEU A 533 -24.85 31.85 14.06
C LEU A 533 -25.04 32.72 15.30
N THR A 534 -25.83 33.79 15.19
CA THR A 534 -26.14 34.70 16.31
C THR A 534 -27.65 34.79 16.53
N LYS A 535 -28.09 34.70 17.79
CA LYS A 535 -29.51 34.93 18.12
C LYS A 535 -29.80 36.43 18.06
N SER A 536 -30.86 36.82 17.36
CA SER A 536 -31.35 38.20 17.37
C SER A 536 -31.91 38.51 18.76
N ASN A 537 -31.37 39.54 19.42
CA ASN A 537 -31.95 40.07 20.64
C ASN A 537 -33.16 40.93 20.25
N HIS A 538 -34.35 40.34 20.29
CA HIS A 538 -35.60 41.09 20.21
C HIS A 538 -36.17 41.38 21.60
#